data_AF-A0A9E7H5W5-F1
#
_entry.id   AF-A0A9E7H5W5-F1
#
_cell.length_a   1.000
_cell.length_b   1.000
_cell.length_c   1.000
_cell.angle_alpha   90.00
_cell.angle_beta   90.00
_cell.angle_gamma   90.00
#
_symmetry.space_group_name_H-M   'P 1'
#
loop_
_entity.id
_entity.type
_entity.pdbx_description
1 polymer ?
#
loop_
_entity_poly.entity_id
_entity_poly.type
_entity_poly.pdbx_seq_one_letter_code
_entity_poly.pdbx_strand_id
1 'polypeptide(L)'
;MDMMSVYQEGAYERLCRWVQAECKKLGDNDNPEVSDLLKMAICCLKERPVLFKYCAEEIANMRHHALFRRFISALTRGGPGGLPRPIEVHAHDPLRYVGDMLGWLHQALASERELVLVLLDTDANSDTDSIVRHFSKSSESDHTKFEPEITFVLDRIFEGACRPFKIRVEQVLQSQPSLIISYKLSNTLEFYSHTISDLLGRETALSNTLWLLKDAAQQTFFNILKGRGERLLRYPPLVAVDLSPPPAVREGVSLFLDLIDTYNSMMVPASVKKPDFDPVITALLDPIVQVHQSVFPLPVLSCKLSNAAWKYQW
;
A
#
# COMPACT_ATOMS: atom_id res chain seq x y z
N MET A 1 36.35 43.30 7.41
CA MET A 1 35.73 41.97 7.53
C MET A 1 34.29 42.01 7.01
N ASP A 2 33.51 43.03 7.36
CA ASP A 2 32.09 43.15 6.96
C ASP A 2 31.82 43.20 5.44
N MET A 3 32.73 43.75 4.64
CA MET A 3 32.56 43.72 3.18
C MET A 3 32.71 42.31 2.60
N MET A 4 33.54 41.45 3.20
CA MET A 4 33.77 40.09 2.71
C MET A 4 32.59 39.17 2.99
N SER A 5 31.91 39.35 4.13
CA SER A 5 30.66 38.64 4.44
C SER A 5 29.52 39.05 3.50
N VAL A 6 29.39 40.34 3.18
CA VAL A 6 28.38 40.83 2.23
C VAL A 6 28.54 40.23 0.83
N TYR A 7 29.78 40.14 0.31
CA TYR A 7 30.02 39.49 -0.98
C TYR A 7 29.74 37.99 -0.94
N GLN A 8 30.06 37.32 0.17
CA GLN A 8 29.79 35.90 0.35
C GLN A 8 28.29 35.61 0.41
N GLU A 9 27.51 36.39 1.15
CA GLU A 9 26.06 36.30 1.20
C GLU A 9 25.42 36.50 -0.18
N GLY A 10 25.84 37.54 -0.91
CA GLY A 10 25.37 37.79 -2.28
C GLY A 10 25.73 36.67 -3.26
N ALA A 11 26.85 35.99 -3.08
CA ALA A 11 27.23 34.83 -3.89
C ALA A 11 26.33 33.61 -3.61
N TYR A 12 26.06 33.30 -2.33
CA TYR A 12 25.17 32.20 -1.97
C TYR A 12 23.71 32.45 -2.39
N GLU A 13 23.21 33.68 -2.33
CA GLU A 13 21.88 34.00 -2.87
C GLU A 13 21.79 33.75 -4.38
N ARG A 14 22.83 34.15 -5.14
CA ARG A 14 22.88 33.91 -6.58
C ARG A 14 22.96 32.42 -6.90
N LEU A 15 23.75 31.66 -6.12
CA LEU A 15 23.83 30.22 -6.23
C LEU A 15 22.47 29.55 -5.96
N CYS A 16 21.80 29.95 -4.88
CA CYS A 16 20.46 29.48 -4.53
C CYS A 16 19.46 29.71 -5.67
N ARG A 17 19.39 30.94 -6.22
CA ARG A 17 18.51 31.24 -7.37
C ARG A 17 18.83 30.41 -8.61
N TRP A 18 20.11 30.15 -8.87
CA TRP A 18 20.52 29.31 -9.99
C TRP A 18 20.10 27.84 -9.77
N VAL A 19 20.33 27.29 -8.57
CA VAL A 19 19.92 25.93 -8.20
C VAL A 19 18.42 25.75 -8.36
N GLN A 20 17.61 26.73 -7.91
CA GLN A 20 16.16 26.71 -8.09
C GLN A 20 15.75 26.66 -9.57
N ALA A 21 16.39 27.46 -10.42
CA ALA A 21 16.11 27.48 -11.85
C ALA A 21 16.44 26.15 -12.53
N GLU A 22 17.56 25.50 -12.16
CA GLU A 22 17.92 24.18 -12.66
C GLU A 22 16.98 23.09 -12.13
N CYS A 23 16.63 23.13 -10.84
CA CYS A 23 15.69 22.17 -10.25
C CYS A 23 14.29 22.28 -10.89
N LYS A 24 13.89 23.47 -11.34
CA LYS A 24 12.63 23.66 -12.04
C LYS A 24 12.60 22.90 -13.37
N LYS A 25 13.72 22.88 -14.10
CA LYS A 25 13.86 22.06 -15.32
C LYS A 25 13.77 20.57 -15.02
N LEU A 26 14.23 20.12 -13.85
CA LEU A 26 14.04 18.74 -13.41
C LEU A 26 12.56 18.39 -13.18
N GLY A 27 11.71 19.37 -12.83
CA GLY A 27 10.27 19.17 -12.66
C GLY A 27 9.47 19.09 -13.97
N ASP A 28 10.04 19.54 -15.08
CA ASP A 28 9.40 19.52 -16.40
C ASP A 28 9.59 18.18 -17.12
N ASN A 29 10.65 17.42 -16.77
CA ASN A 29 10.97 16.13 -17.35
C ASN A 29 10.70 14.97 -16.38
N ASP A 30 10.15 13.88 -16.91
CA ASP A 30 9.82 12.68 -16.12
C ASP A 30 11.08 11.93 -15.66
N ASN A 31 12.13 11.91 -16.50
CA ASN A 31 13.45 11.33 -16.21
C ASN A 31 14.53 12.40 -16.37
N PRO A 32 14.72 13.27 -15.36
CA PRO A 32 15.67 14.36 -15.48
C PRO A 32 17.10 13.88 -15.20
N GLU A 33 18.04 14.24 -16.08
CA GLU A 33 19.47 14.01 -15.84
C GLU A 33 20.03 15.11 -14.92
N VAL A 34 20.64 14.70 -13.82
CA VAL A 34 21.23 15.63 -12.84
C VAL A 34 22.67 15.94 -13.24
N SER A 35 22.91 17.19 -13.67
CA SER A 35 24.26 17.66 -14.00
C SER A 35 25.19 17.71 -12.78
N ASP A 36 26.48 17.44 -12.98
CA ASP A 36 27.47 17.50 -11.88
C ASP A 36 27.63 18.91 -11.31
N LEU A 37 27.41 19.95 -12.13
CA LEU A 37 27.36 21.34 -11.67
C LEU A 37 26.24 21.57 -10.65
N LEU A 38 25.06 20.98 -10.87
CA LEU A 38 23.94 21.08 -9.94
C LEU A 38 24.25 20.36 -8.62
N LYS A 39 24.86 19.17 -8.68
CA LYS A 39 25.28 18.43 -7.49
C LYS A 39 26.28 19.24 -6.65
N MET A 40 27.32 19.79 -7.29
CA MET A 40 28.30 20.65 -6.61
C MET A 40 27.65 21.90 -6.00
N ALA A 41 26.74 22.55 -6.73
CA ALA A 41 26.04 23.73 -6.24
C ALA A 41 25.19 23.44 -4.99
N ILE A 42 24.48 22.30 -4.97
CA ILE A 42 23.71 21.86 -3.80
C ILE A 42 24.66 21.53 -2.63
N CYS A 43 25.79 20.86 -2.89
CA CYS A 43 26.81 20.63 -1.86
C CYS A 43 27.32 21.92 -1.23
N CYS A 44 27.65 22.93 -2.04
CA CYS A 44 28.09 24.22 -1.51
C CYS A 44 27.00 24.88 -0.64
N LEU A 45 25.72 24.72 -0.98
CA LEU A 45 24.62 25.27 -0.18
C LEU A 45 24.44 24.55 1.16
N LYS A 46 24.90 23.30 1.32
CA LYS A 46 24.85 22.57 2.61
C LYS A 46 25.60 23.30 3.73
N GLU A 47 26.62 24.10 3.41
CA GLU A 47 27.35 24.94 4.37
C GLU A 47 26.50 26.08 4.97
N ARG A 48 25.30 26.29 4.42
CA ARG A 48 24.32 27.30 4.84
C ARG A 48 22.95 26.64 4.99
N PRO A 49 22.63 26.05 6.16
CA PRO A 49 21.46 25.19 6.34
C PRO A 49 20.13 25.87 6.02
N VAL A 50 20.01 27.19 6.24
CA VAL A 50 18.80 27.96 5.91
C VAL A 50 18.55 28.01 4.40
N LEU A 51 19.60 28.27 3.60
CA LEU A 51 19.49 28.34 2.14
C LEU A 51 19.29 26.94 1.53
N PHE A 52 19.97 25.93 2.09
CA PHE A 52 19.80 24.54 1.69
C PHE A 52 18.35 24.07 1.92
N LYS A 53 17.79 24.31 3.11
CA LYS A 53 16.41 23.94 3.43
C LYS A 53 15.42 24.58 2.46
N TYR A 54 15.59 25.87 2.14
CA TYR A 54 14.75 26.56 1.15
C TYR A 54 14.86 25.91 -0.24
N CYS A 55 16.06 25.51 -0.67
CA CYS A 55 16.22 24.78 -1.93
C CYS A 55 15.56 23.39 -1.90
N ALA A 56 15.70 22.64 -0.80
CA ALA A 56 15.10 21.33 -0.64
C ALA A 56 13.56 21.40 -0.67
N GLU A 57 12.96 22.40 -0.02
CA GLU A 57 11.51 22.65 -0.05
C GLU A 57 11.02 22.98 -1.47
N GLU A 58 11.75 23.81 -2.22
CA GLU A 58 11.41 24.10 -3.62
C GLU A 58 11.52 22.85 -4.50
N ILE A 59 12.61 22.08 -4.38
CA ILE A 59 12.76 20.79 -5.09
C ILE A 59 11.56 19.88 -4.81
N ALA A 60 11.19 19.75 -3.53
CA ALA A 60 10.04 18.96 -3.12
C ALA A 60 8.74 19.45 -3.76
N ASN A 61 8.48 20.76 -3.77
CA ASN A 61 7.28 21.35 -4.37
C ASN A 61 7.23 21.15 -5.91
N MET A 62 8.34 21.32 -6.62
CA MET A 62 8.40 21.08 -8.07
C MET A 62 8.17 19.61 -8.40
N ARG A 63 8.85 18.70 -7.71
CA ARG A 63 8.71 17.25 -7.92
C ARG A 63 7.34 16.75 -7.49
N HIS A 64 6.74 17.31 -6.44
CA HIS A 64 5.35 17.06 -6.05
C HIS A 64 4.39 17.33 -7.21
N HIS A 65 4.47 18.50 -7.85
CA HIS A 65 3.59 18.84 -8.97
C HIS A 65 3.84 17.95 -10.18
N ALA A 66 5.09 17.59 -10.47
CA ALA A 66 5.43 16.67 -11.54
C ALA A 66 4.86 15.27 -11.29
N LEU A 67 5.08 14.71 -10.10
CA LEU A 67 4.59 13.40 -9.70
C LEU A 67 3.06 13.35 -9.71
N PHE A 68 2.40 14.39 -9.19
CA PHE A 68 0.94 14.48 -9.22
C PHE A 68 0.39 14.43 -10.66
N ARG A 69 0.97 15.22 -11.58
CA ARG A 69 0.57 15.20 -13.00
C ARG A 69 0.80 13.83 -13.63
N ARG A 70 1.95 13.21 -13.38
CA ARG A 70 2.29 11.88 -13.89
C ARG A 70 1.33 10.82 -13.37
N PHE A 71 0.96 10.87 -12.08
CA PHE A 71 0.02 9.94 -11.49
C PHE A 71 -1.37 10.06 -12.12
N ILE A 72 -1.90 11.28 -12.25
CA ILE A 72 -3.19 11.50 -12.92
C ILE A 72 -3.14 11.10 -14.39
N SER A 73 -2.03 11.35 -15.08
CA SER A 73 -1.84 10.89 -16.46
C SER A 73 -1.84 9.36 -16.55
N ALA A 74 -1.13 8.67 -15.67
CA ALA A 74 -1.12 7.20 -15.63
C ALA A 74 -2.52 6.63 -15.37
N LEU A 75 -3.30 7.28 -14.51
CA LEU A 75 -4.69 6.89 -14.21
C LEU A 75 -5.62 7.07 -15.43
N THR A 76 -5.55 8.22 -16.09
CA THR A 76 -6.59 8.67 -17.04
C THR A 76 -6.19 8.57 -18.52
N ARG A 77 -4.90 8.66 -18.84
CA ARG A 77 -4.36 8.70 -20.22
C ARG A 77 -3.42 7.54 -20.54
N GLY A 78 -2.76 6.96 -19.54
CA GLY A 78 -1.73 5.96 -19.73
C GLY A 78 -0.37 6.57 -20.12
N GLY A 79 0.52 5.75 -20.64
CA GLY A 79 1.87 6.17 -21.05
C GLY A 79 1.93 6.80 -22.45
N PRO A 80 3.14 7.26 -22.87
CA PRO A 80 3.36 7.86 -24.18
C PRO A 80 2.88 6.94 -25.31
N GLY A 81 2.06 7.46 -26.23
CA GLY A 81 1.48 6.65 -27.31
C GLY A 81 0.33 5.73 -26.87
N GLY A 82 -0.22 5.92 -25.67
CA GLY A 82 -1.34 5.14 -25.13
C GLY A 82 -0.94 3.79 -24.53
N LEU A 83 0.36 3.56 -24.33
CA LEU A 83 0.92 2.36 -23.72
C LEU A 83 1.87 2.74 -22.56
N PRO A 84 1.74 2.13 -21.38
CA PRO A 84 0.64 1.25 -20.97
C PRO A 84 -0.71 1.99 -20.98
N ARG A 85 -1.81 1.25 -21.13
CA ARG A 85 -3.17 1.83 -21.13
C ARG A 85 -3.47 2.54 -19.80
N PRO A 86 -4.39 3.52 -19.78
CA PRO A 86 -4.80 4.16 -18.54
C PRO A 86 -5.24 3.14 -17.49
N ILE A 87 -4.81 3.31 -16.24
CA ILE A 87 -5.13 2.37 -15.16
C ILE A 87 -6.66 2.28 -14.93
N GLU A 88 -7.39 3.38 -15.15
CA GLU A 88 -8.86 3.42 -14.99
C GLU A 88 -9.62 2.47 -15.90
N VAL A 89 -9.04 2.01 -17.03
CA VAL A 89 -9.70 1.02 -17.89
C VAL A 89 -9.87 -0.33 -17.19
N HIS A 90 -9.08 -0.59 -16.14
CA HIS A 90 -9.13 -1.81 -15.33
C HIS A 90 -10.05 -1.68 -14.12
N ALA A 91 -10.80 -0.59 -13.94
CA ALA A 91 -11.65 -0.38 -12.76
C ALA A 91 -12.72 -1.47 -12.53
N HIS A 92 -13.06 -2.25 -13.55
CA HIS A 92 -13.95 -3.41 -13.46
C HIS A 92 -13.31 -4.64 -12.78
N ASP A 93 -11.99 -4.67 -12.67
CA ASP A 93 -11.21 -5.69 -11.97
C ASP A 93 -10.54 -5.03 -10.74
N PRO A 94 -11.17 -5.12 -9.55
CA PRO A 94 -10.67 -4.48 -8.33
C PRO A 94 -9.22 -4.78 -7.98
N LEU A 95 -8.79 -6.04 -8.13
CA LEU A 95 -7.46 -6.47 -7.72
C LEU A 95 -6.41 -5.91 -8.65
N ARG A 96 -6.66 -5.98 -9.96
CA ARG A 96 -5.77 -5.38 -10.96
C ARG A 96 -5.73 -3.87 -10.84
N TYR A 97 -6.88 -3.21 -10.67
CA TYR A 97 -6.94 -1.75 -10.59
C TYR A 97 -6.16 -1.20 -9.40
N VAL A 98 -6.37 -1.76 -8.20
CA VAL A 98 -5.63 -1.35 -7.00
C VAL A 98 -4.17 -1.77 -7.07
N GLY A 99 -3.87 -2.96 -7.60
CA GLY A 99 -2.51 -3.45 -7.82
C GLY A 99 -1.71 -2.56 -8.78
N ASP A 100 -2.30 -2.15 -9.90
CA ASP A 100 -1.66 -1.26 -10.88
C ASP A 100 -1.35 0.12 -10.26
N MET A 101 -2.27 0.67 -9.44
CA MET A 101 -2.02 1.93 -8.72
C MET A 101 -0.88 1.80 -7.69
N LEU A 102 -0.86 0.72 -6.92
CA LEU A 102 0.18 0.45 -5.93
C LEU A 102 1.54 0.21 -6.59
N GLY A 103 1.58 -0.56 -7.67
CA GLY A 103 2.78 -0.81 -8.46
C GLY A 103 3.35 0.49 -9.03
N TRP A 104 2.49 1.36 -9.56
CA TRP A 104 2.90 2.67 -10.06
C TRP A 104 3.51 3.54 -8.95
N LEU A 105 2.84 3.63 -7.79
CA LEU A 105 3.32 4.41 -6.64
C LEU A 105 4.67 3.89 -6.13
N HIS A 106 4.83 2.57 -6.02
CA HIS A 106 6.08 1.95 -5.60
C HIS A 106 7.23 2.22 -6.58
N GLN A 107 6.98 2.09 -7.89
CA GLN A 107 7.98 2.40 -8.91
C GLN A 107 8.35 3.89 -8.92
N ALA A 108 7.36 4.77 -8.79
CA ALA A 108 7.60 6.20 -8.68
C ALA A 108 8.44 6.52 -7.43
N LEU A 109 8.15 5.89 -6.29
CA LEU A 109 8.90 6.08 -5.05
C LEU A 109 10.36 5.68 -5.19
N ALA A 110 10.63 4.53 -5.80
CA ALA A 110 12.00 4.11 -6.08
C ALA A 110 12.74 5.15 -6.95
N SER A 111 12.08 5.64 -8.01
CA SER A 111 12.67 6.62 -8.94
C SER A 111 12.92 7.99 -8.30
N GLU A 112 11.97 8.50 -7.49
CA GLU A 112 12.15 9.78 -6.78
C GLU A 112 13.21 9.65 -5.68
N ARG A 113 13.26 8.52 -4.96
CA ARG A 113 14.28 8.28 -3.93
C ARG A 113 15.67 8.28 -4.54
N GLU A 114 15.86 7.62 -5.68
CA GLU A 114 17.13 7.64 -6.42
C GLU A 114 17.50 9.07 -6.85
N LEU A 115 16.56 9.83 -7.42
CA LEU A 115 16.79 11.21 -7.82
C LEU A 115 17.21 12.10 -6.63
N VAL A 116 16.50 11.99 -5.51
CA VAL A 116 16.79 12.77 -4.29
C VAL A 116 18.14 12.37 -3.70
N LEU A 117 18.49 11.08 -3.71
CA LEU A 117 19.82 10.62 -3.29
C LEU A 117 20.92 11.21 -4.18
N VAL A 118 20.75 11.20 -5.50
CA VAL A 118 21.74 11.78 -6.43
C VAL A 118 21.90 13.30 -6.22
N LEU A 119 20.83 14.00 -5.85
CA LEU A 119 20.85 15.45 -5.58
C LEU A 119 21.42 15.80 -4.21
N LEU A 120 21.08 15.04 -3.16
CA LEU A 120 21.36 15.39 -1.77
C LEU A 120 22.52 14.59 -1.16
N ASP A 121 22.89 13.43 -1.71
CA ASP A 121 23.98 12.58 -1.22
C ASP A 121 25.10 12.47 -2.26
N THR A 122 25.90 13.54 -2.34
CA THR A 122 26.95 13.71 -3.37
C THR A 122 28.29 13.07 -2.98
N ASP A 123 28.43 12.56 -1.75
CA ASP A 123 29.68 11.97 -1.26
C ASP A 123 29.93 10.54 -1.80
N ALA A 124 28.96 9.96 -2.53
CA ALA A 124 29.06 8.63 -3.13
C ALA A 124 29.87 8.56 -4.44
N ASN A 125 30.32 9.69 -5.01
CA ASN A 125 31.01 9.72 -6.30
C ASN A 125 32.51 9.36 -6.24
N SER A 126 33.02 8.78 -5.15
CA SER A 126 34.41 8.30 -5.10
C SER A 126 34.63 6.85 -5.55
N ASP A 127 33.61 6.01 -5.78
CA ASP A 127 33.82 4.64 -6.28
C ASP A 127 32.67 4.13 -7.15
N THR A 128 32.95 3.91 -8.43
CA THR A 128 32.00 3.55 -9.51
C THR A 128 31.54 2.08 -9.48
N ASP A 129 31.27 1.47 -8.32
CA ASP A 129 30.93 0.02 -8.26
C ASP A 129 29.91 -0.41 -7.20
N SER A 130 29.04 0.50 -6.72
CA SER A 130 28.19 0.25 -5.54
C SER A 130 26.67 0.14 -5.78
N ILE A 131 26.18 0.18 -7.03
CA ILE A 131 24.73 0.09 -7.31
C ILE A 131 24.14 -1.27 -6.87
N VAL A 132 24.95 -2.33 -6.80
CA VAL A 132 24.49 -3.69 -6.42
C VAL A 132 24.66 -3.99 -4.92
N ARG A 133 25.41 -3.19 -4.16
CA ARG A 133 25.68 -3.48 -2.73
C ARG A 133 24.78 -2.76 -1.73
N HIS A 134 24.01 -1.75 -2.17
CA HIS A 134 23.13 -0.98 -1.28
C HIS A 134 21.89 -1.73 -0.75
N PHE A 135 21.62 -2.95 -1.22
CA PHE A 135 20.55 -3.83 -0.69
C PHE A 135 21.00 -4.74 0.46
N SER A 136 22.29 -4.70 0.84
CA SER A 136 22.88 -5.55 1.87
C SER A 136 23.52 -4.70 2.97
N LYS A 137 22.98 -4.80 4.18
CA LYS A 137 23.35 -4.11 5.43
C LYS A 137 24.81 -3.62 5.61
N SER A 138 24.86 -2.47 6.29
CA SER A 138 25.85 -1.95 7.25
C SER A 138 27.20 -1.40 6.75
N SER A 139 27.29 -0.06 6.75
CA SER A 139 28.43 0.66 7.32
C SER A 139 27.93 1.96 7.98
N GLU A 140 27.82 1.90 9.31
CA GLU A 140 27.54 3.05 10.18
C GLU A 140 28.80 3.92 10.27
N SER A 141 28.76 5.15 9.71
CA SER A 141 29.43 6.30 10.35
C SER A 141 29.16 7.67 9.72
N ASP A 142 28.62 7.79 8.49
CA ASP A 142 28.27 9.12 7.93
C ASP A 142 26.96 9.22 7.11
N HIS A 143 26.36 8.12 6.65
CA HIS A 143 25.09 8.15 5.88
C HIS A 143 23.86 8.62 6.70
N THR A 144 23.93 8.58 8.03
CA THR A 144 22.78 8.84 8.91
C THR A 144 22.35 10.31 8.98
N LYS A 145 23.16 11.26 8.47
CA LYS A 145 22.88 12.70 8.59
C LYS A 145 21.79 13.20 7.62
N PHE A 146 21.66 12.60 6.44
CA PHE A 146 20.76 13.09 5.38
C PHE A 146 19.46 12.29 5.21
N GLU A 147 19.36 11.10 5.82
CA GLU A 147 18.11 10.32 5.89
C GLU A 147 16.86 11.14 6.31
N PRO A 148 16.89 12.04 7.32
CA PRO A 148 15.70 12.82 7.66
C PRO A 148 15.33 13.85 6.58
N GLU A 149 16.30 14.44 5.88
CA GLU A 149 16.06 15.42 4.81
C GLU A 149 15.49 14.72 3.56
N ILE A 150 16.06 13.57 3.20
CA ILE A 150 15.57 12.74 2.09
C ILE A 150 14.13 12.31 2.36
N THR A 151 13.86 11.84 3.57
CA THR A 151 12.51 11.45 4.00
C THR A 151 11.54 12.63 3.92
N PHE A 152 11.94 13.81 4.39
CA PHE A 152 11.12 15.03 4.33
C PHE A 152 10.77 15.42 2.89
N VAL A 153 11.76 15.44 1.99
CA VAL A 153 11.55 15.77 0.57
C VAL A 153 10.62 14.76 -0.08
N LEU A 154 10.84 13.46 0.14
CA LEU A 154 9.99 12.41 -0.43
C LEU A 154 8.56 12.44 0.11
N ASP A 155 8.36 12.65 1.42
CA ASP A 155 7.04 12.75 2.02
C ASP A 155 6.22 13.87 1.35
N ARG A 156 6.85 15.03 1.17
CA ARG A 156 6.24 16.18 0.49
C ARG A 156 5.93 15.91 -0.98
N ILE A 157 6.81 15.19 -1.69
CA ILE A 157 6.58 14.79 -3.09
C ILE A 157 5.34 13.90 -3.22
N PHE A 158 5.18 12.92 -2.34
CA PHE A 158 4.11 11.93 -2.43
C PHE A 158 2.76 12.38 -1.85
N GLU A 159 2.74 13.43 -1.01
CA GLU A 159 1.53 13.98 -0.39
C GLU A 159 0.38 14.21 -1.40
N GLY A 160 0.71 14.68 -2.61
CA GLY A 160 -0.27 14.99 -3.65
C GLY A 160 -0.97 13.75 -4.23
N ALA A 161 -0.31 12.59 -4.21
CA ALA A 161 -0.85 11.34 -4.74
C ALA A 161 -1.81 10.64 -3.76
N CYS A 162 -1.72 10.95 -2.46
CA CYS A 162 -2.50 10.29 -1.41
C CYS A 162 -4.01 10.41 -1.62
N ARG A 163 -4.51 11.63 -1.87
CA ARG A 163 -5.96 11.88 -2.07
C ARG A 163 -6.55 11.17 -3.30
N PRO A 164 -6.00 11.32 -4.52
CA PRO A 164 -6.55 10.64 -5.70
C PRO A 164 -6.44 9.12 -5.63
N PHE A 165 -5.41 8.59 -4.97
CA PHE A 165 -5.29 7.15 -4.71
C PHE A 165 -6.36 6.68 -3.72
N LYS A 166 -6.47 7.35 -2.57
CA LYS A 166 -7.46 7.03 -1.51
C LYS A 166 -8.88 6.97 -2.04
N ILE A 167 -9.33 8.01 -2.75
CA ILE A 167 -10.70 8.08 -3.29
C ILE A 167 -11.00 6.88 -4.19
N ARG A 168 -10.06 6.48 -5.05
CA ARG A 168 -10.26 5.36 -5.99
C ARG A 168 -10.34 4.02 -5.26
N VAL A 169 -9.49 3.79 -4.26
CA VAL A 169 -9.54 2.56 -3.47
C VAL A 169 -10.82 2.51 -2.63
N GLU A 170 -11.22 3.62 -2.01
CA GLU A 170 -12.49 3.70 -1.27
C GLU A 170 -13.71 3.41 -2.16
N GLN A 171 -13.72 3.91 -3.40
CA GLN A 171 -14.76 3.59 -4.38
C GLN A 171 -14.83 2.10 -4.71
N VAL A 172 -13.68 1.44 -4.85
CA VAL A 172 -13.61 -0.02 -5.05
C VAL A 172 -14.18 -0.79 -3.85
N LEU A 173 -13.91 -0.33 -2.62
CA LEU A 173 -14.47 -0.95 -1.43
C LEU A 173 -16.00 -0.70 -1.31
N GLN A 174 -16.47 0.47 -1.74
CA GLN A 174 -17.89 0.82 -1.75
C GLN A 174 -18.70 0.09 -2.83
N SER A 175 -18.07 -0.41 -3.90
CA SER A 175 -18.73 -1.16 -4.97
C SER A 175 -19.11 -2.61 -4.59
N GLN A 176 -19.12 -2.93 -3.30
CA GLN A 176 -19.45 -4.25 -2.74
C GLN A 176 -18.66 -5.40 -3.39
N PRO A 177 -17.31 -5.39 -3.27
CA PRO A 177 -16.49 -6.49 -3.76
C PRO A 177 -16.87 -7.81 -3.07
N SER A 178 -16.53 -8.93 -3.72
CA SER A 178 -16.76 -10.25 -3.15
C SER A 178 -15.87 -10.47 -1.90
N LEU A 179 -16.28 -11.38 -1.02
CA LEU A 179 -15.54 -11.71 0.21
C LEU A 179 -14.05 -12.01 -0.08
N ILE A 180 -13.78 -12.83 -1.10
CA ILE A 180 -12.41 -13.21 -1.49
C ILE A 180 -11.64 -12.00 -2.03
N ILE A 181 -12.29 -11.14 -2.82
CA ILE A 181 -11.64 -9.93 -3.36
C ILE A 181 -11.30 -8.95 -2.22
N SER A 182 -12.21 -8.70 -1.28
CA SER A 182 -11.94 -7.84 -0.12
C SER A 182 -10.76 -8.35 0.71
N TYR A 183 -10.68 -9.67 0.91
CA TYR A 183 -9.57 -10.28 1.63
C TYR A 183 -8.24 -10.10 0.87
N LYS A 184 -8.23 -10.41 -0.43
CA LYS A 184 -7.05 -10.20 -1.29
C LYS A 184 -6.60 -8.74 -1.32
N LEU A 185 -7.54 -7.78 -1.42
CA LEU A 185 -7.23 -6.35 -1.38
C LEU A 185 -6.57 -5.94 -0.06
N SER A 186 -7.10 -6.41 1.07
CA SER A 186 -6.51 -6.15 2.38
C SER A 186 -5.06 -6.65 2.46
N ASN A 187 -4.82 -7.87 1.97
CA ASN A 187 -3.49 -8.48 1.94
C ASN A 187 -2.50 -7.72 1.03
N THR A 188 -2.96 -7.31 -0.17
CA THR A 188 -2.14 -6.53 -1.10
C THR A 188 -1.81 -5.15 -0.52
N LEU A 189 -2.79 -4.47 0.07
CA LEU A 189 -2.56 -3.18 0.73
C LEU A 189 -1.59 -3.32 1.90
N GLU A 190 -1.71 -4.36 2.72
CA GLU A 190 -0.78 -4.64 3.83
C GLU A 190 0.66 -4.86 3.34
N PHE A 191 0.84 -5.67 2.30
CA PHE A 191 2.15 -5.88 1.69
C PHE A 191 2.78 -4.56 1.25
N TYR A 192 2.06 -3.74 0.49
CA TYR A 192 2.57 -2.44 0.03
C TYR A 192 2.73 -1.41 1.14
N SER A 193 1.90 -1.44 2.20
CA SER A 193 2.09 -0.61 3.39
C SER A 193 3.47 -0.85 4.00
N HIS A 194 3.87 -2.11 4.12
CA HIS A 194 5.21 -2.46 4.61
C HIS A 194 6.31 -2.07 3.61
N THR A 195 6.19 -2.47 2.34
CA THR A 195 7.21 -2.17 1.32
C THR A 195 7.47 -0.68 1.17
N ILE A 196 6.42 0.15 1.17
CA ILE A 196 6.55 1.60 1.07
C ILE A 196 7.05 2.20 2.39
N SER A 197 6.60 1.70 3.55
CA SER A 197 7.12 2.16 4.85
C SER A 197 8.61 1.88 5.02
N ASP A 198 9.12 0.78 4.46
CA ASP A 198 10.54 0.43 4.52
C ASP A 198 11.41 1.38 3.66
N LEU A 199 10.84 1.98 2.61
CA LEU A 199 11.53 2.91 1.71
C LEU A 199 11.38 4.38 2.09
N LEU A 200 10.21 4.77 2.60
CA LEU A 200 9.80 6.15 2.85
C LEU A 200 9.70 6.49 4.35
N GLY A 201 9.62 5.48 5.22
CA GLY A 201 9.34 5.66 6.64
C GLY A 201 7.85 5.53 6.99
N ARG A 202 7.57 5.15 8.25
CA ARG A 202 6.22 4.81 8.73
C ARG A 202 5.31 6.02 8.93
N GLU A 203 5.87 7.17 9.33
CA GLU A 203 5.12 8.36 9.71
C GLU A 203 4.77 9.30 8.54
N THR A 204 4.96 8.84 7.30
CA THR A 204 4.74 9.65 6.09
C THR A 204 3.29 9.60 5.63
N ALA A 205 2.87 10.63 4.89
CA ALA A 205 1.50 10.78 4.41
C ALA A 205 1.04 9.59 3.56
N LEU A 206 1.93 9.06 2.72
CA LEU A 206 1.64 7.90 1.88
C LEU A 206 1.51 6.62 2.69
N SER A 207 2.44 6.35 3.61
CA SER A 207 2.40 5.18 4.51
C SER A 207 1.12 5.18 5.34
N ASN A 208 0.78 6.33 5.95
CA ASN A 208 -0.46 6.50 6.71
C ASN A 208 -1.70 6.26 5.84
N THR A 209 -1.71 6.75 4.60
CA THR A 209 -2.83 6.52 3.67
C THR A 209 -3.00 5.04 3.33
N LEU A 210 -1.91 4.30 3.11
CA LEU A 210 -1.95 2.87 2.82
C LEU A 210 -2.47 2.06 4.00
N TRP A 211 -2.02 2.35 5.22
CA TRP A 211 -2.53 1.70 6.43
C TRP A 211 -4.03 1.96 6.64
N LEU A 212 -4.49 3.20 6.45
CA LEU A 212 -5.92 3.53 6.53
C LEU A 212 -6.76 2.73 5.52
N LEU A 213 -6.27 2.58 4.28
CA LEU A 213 -6.96 1.82 3.24
C LEU A 213 -6.93 0.31 3.50
N LYS A 214 -5.81 -0.19 4.02
CA LYS A 214 -5.68 -1.59 4.46
C LYS A 214 -6.73 -1.92 5.52
N ASP A 215 -6.86 -1.05 6.54
CA ASP A 215 -7.84 -1.23 7.60
C ASP A 215 -9.26 -1.14 7.06
N ALA A 216 -9.55 -0.19 6.16
CA ALA A 216 -10.85 -0.11 5.50
C ALA A 216 -11.20 -1.37 4.68
N ALA A 217 -10.23 -1.95 3.97
CA ALA A 217 -10.41 -3.20 3.22
C ALA A 217 -10.66 -4.39 4.16
N GLN A 218 -9.92 -4.45 5.27
CA GLN A 218 -10.10 -5.47 6.30
C GLN A 218 -11.49 -5.37 6.97
N GLN A 219 -11.93 -4.16 7.30
CA GLN A 219 -13.27 -3.91 7.84
C GLN A 219 -14.36 -4.33 6.85
N THR A 220 -14.20 -4.00 5.56
CA THR A 220 -15.11 -4.43 4.50
C THR A 220 -15.22 -5.95 4.43
N PHE A 221 -14.08 -6.65 4.48
CA PHE A 221 -14.03 -8.11 4.53
C PHE A 221 -14.82 -8.68 5.73
N PHE A 222 -14.54 -8.22 6.96
CA PHE A 222 -15.23 -8.71 8.14
C PHE A 222 -16.72 -8.36 8.17
N ASN A 223 -17.12 -7.21 7.62
CA ASN A 223 -18.53 -6.84 7.48
C ASN A 223 -19.28 -7.80 6.54
N ILE A 224 -18.68 -8.18 5.41
CA ILE A 224 -19.26 -9.17 4.49
C ILE A 224 -19.38 -10.54 5.19
N LEU A 225 -18.33 -10.94 5.92
CA LEU A 225 -18.31 -12.22 6.63
C LEU A 225 -19.38 -12.28 7.73
N LYS A 226 -19.49 -11.22 8.53
CA LYS A 226 -20.51 -11.07 9.57
C LYS A 226 -21.92 -11.09 8.97
N GLY A 227 -22.17 -10.34 7.90
CA GLY A 227 -23.47 -10.33 7.24
C GLY A 227 -23.89 -11.70 6.68
N ARG A 228 -22.93 -12.51 6.23
CA ARG A 228 -23.18 -13.90 5.83
C ARG A 228 -23.58 -14.78 7.02
N GLY A 229 -22.87 -14.67 8.14
CA GLY A 229 -23.18 -15.38 9.37
C GLY A 229 -24.57 -15.03 9.91
N GLU A 230 -24.89 -13.73 9.98
CA GLU A 230 -26.21 -13.23 10.42
C GLU A 230 -27.35 -13.73 9.52
N ARG A 231 -27.13 -13.75 8.19
CA ARG A 231 -28.12 -14.27 7.25
C ARG A 231 -28.36 -15.78 7.47
N LEU A 232 -27.30 -16.54 7.73
CA LEU A 232 -27.38 -17.96 8.00
C LEU A 232 -28.14 -18.24 9.31
N LEU A 233 -27.88 -17.47 10.36
CA LEU A 233 -28.57 -17.58 11.65
C LEU A 233 -30.03 -17.16 11.56
N ARG A 234 -30.35 -16.12 10.79
CA ARG A 234 -31.71 -15.62 10.62
C ARG A 234 -32.58 -16.54 9.77
N TYR A 235 -31.99 -17.21 8.79
CA TYR A 235 -32.68 -18.12 7.88
C TYR A 235 -31.96 -19.48 7.83
N PRO A 236 -32.04 -20.27 8.92
CA PRO A 236 -31.36 -21.55 8.96
C PRO A 236 -31.93 -22.48 7.87
N PRO A 237 -31.08 -23.16 7.09
CA PRO A 237 -31.53 -24.02 6.02
C PRO A 237 -32.26 -25.25 6.59
N LEU A 238 -33.26 -25.73 5.85
CA LEU A 238 -34.01 -26.92 6.22
C LEU A 238 -33.10 -28.17 6.20
N VAL A 239 -33.27 -29.03 7.20
CA VAL A 239 -32.59 -30.33 7.25
C VAL A 239 -33.17 -31.24 6.19
N ALA A 240 -32.31 -31.73 5.29
CA ALA A 240 -32.70 -32.71 4.31
C ALA A 240 -33.04 -34.06 4.99
N VAL A 241 -34.01 -34.79 4.44
CA VAL A 241 -34.49 -36.07 5.02
C VAL A 241 -33.41 -37.14 5.05
N ASP A 242 -32.44 -37.04 4.13
CA ASP A 242 -31.26 -37.92 4.03
C ASP A 242 -30.11 -37.52 4.98
N LEU A 243 -30.31 -36.50 5.82
CA LEU A 243 -29.29 -35.94 6.71
C LEU A 243 -28.05 -35.40 5.98
N SER A 244 -28.17 -35.10 4.68
CA SER A 244 -27.09 -34.47 3.93
C SER A 244 -26.82 -33.03 4.42
N PRO A 245 -25.56 -32.55 4.34
CA PRO A 245 -25.21 -31.20 4.77
C PRO A 245 -25.95 -30.16 3.90
N PRO A 246 -26.57 -29.14 4.51
CA PRO A 246 -27.27 -28.11 3.77
C PRO A 246 -26.36 -27.41 2.74
N PRO A 247 -26.90 -26.96 1.59
CA PRO A 247 -26.12 -26.27 0.56
C PRO A 247 -25.31 -25.08 1.10
N ALA A 248 -25.88 -24.31 2.03
CA ALA A 248 -25.20 -23.19 2.67
C ALA A 248 -23.94 -23.59 3.45
N VAL A 249 -23.93 -24.79 4.06
CA VAL A 249 -22.74 -25.33 4.75
C VAL A 249 -21.69 -25.73 3.72
N ARG A 250 -22.09 -26.39 2.63
CA ARG A 250 -21.19 -26.78 1.55
C ARG A 250 -20.51 -25.56 0.90
N GLU A 251 -21.29 -24.51 0.60
CA GLU A 251 -20.78 -23.24 0.10
C GLU A 251 -19.83 -22.57 1.11
N GLY A 252 -20.19 -22.57 2.40
CA GLY A 252 -19.32 -22.05 3.46
C GLY A 252 -17.96 -22.75 3.52
N VAL A 253 -17.95 -24.09 3.39
CA VAL A 253 -16.70 -24.87 3.35
C VAL A 253 -15.89 -24.58 2.09
N SER A 254 -16.50 -24.49 0.90
CA SER A 254 -15.75 -24.15 -0.31
C SER A 254 -15.12 -22.76 -0.22
N LEU A 255 -15.84 -21.78 0.32
CA LEU A 255 -15.31 -20.43 0.57
C LEU A 255 -14.18 -20.43 1.60
N PHE A 256 -14.27 -21.29 2.61
CA PHE A 256 -13.20 -21.43 3.59
C PHE A 256 -11.91 -21.94 2.95
N LEU A 257 -12.02 -22.94 2.07
CA LEU A 257 -10.88 -23.47 1.31
C LEU A 257 -10.26 -22.37 0.44
N ASP A 258 -11.07 -21.59 -0.27
CA ASP A 258 -10.58 -20.46 -1.07
C ASP A 258 -9.86 -19.40 -0.21
N LEU A 259 -10.32 -19.16 1.01
CA LEU A 259 -9.68 -18.25 1.96
C LEU A 259 -8.34 -18.81 2.48
N ILE A 260 -8.29 -20.10 2.80
CA ILE A 260 -7.05 -20.79 3.19
C ILE A 260 -6.04 -20.73 2.05
N ASP A 261 -6.44 -21.02 0.83
CA ASP A 261 -5.55 -20.96 -0.34
C ASP A 261 -5.04 -19.53 -0.58
N THR A 262 -5.91 -18.54 -0.40
CA THR A 262 -5.54 -17.13 -0.47
C THR A 262 -4.56 -16.73 0.64
N TYR A 263 -4.76 -17.21 1.87
CA TYR A 263 -3.87 -16.97 3.01
C TYR A 263 -2.52 -17.66 2.85
N ASN A 264 -2.50 -18.88 2.30
CA ASN A 264 -1.28 -19.61 2.00
C ASN A 264 -0.46 -18.90 0.92
N SER A 265 -1.13 -18.40 -0.12
CA SER A 265 -0.53 -17.68 -1.26
C SER A 265 -0.23 -16.20 -0.99
N MET A 266 -0.60 -15.67 0.18
CA MET A 266 -0.36 -14.28 0.56
C MET A 266 1.15 -13.97 0.55
N MET A 267 1.52 -12.86 -0.09
CA MET A 267 2.87 -12.31 0.01
C MET A 267 3.05 -11.61 1.36
N VAL A 268 4.09 -11.99 2.10
CA VAL A 268 4.45 -11.35 3.36
C VAL A 268 5.86 -10.80 3.24
N PRO A 269 6.09 -9.53 3.63
CA PRO A 269 7.44 -8.96 3.68
C PRO A 269 8.35 -9.79 4.59
N ALA A 270 9.64 -9.90 4.24
CA ALA A 270 10.60 -10.72 4.99
C ALA A 270 10.75 -10.31 6.47
N SER A 271 10.37 -9.08 6.82
CA SER A 271 10.43 -8.50 8.16
C SER A 271 9.20 -8.79 9.03
N VAL A 272 8.12 -9.35 8.46
CA VAL A 272 6.80 -9.43 9.12
C VAL A 272 6.32 -10.88 9.19
N LYS A 273 5.64 -11.24 10.27
CA LYS A 273 4.99 -12.56 10.42
C LYS A 273 3.62 -12.54 9.76
N LYS A 274 3.19 -13.69 9.23
CA LYS A 274 1.81 -13.85 8.73
C LYS A 274 0.80 -13.47 9.83
N PRO A 275 -0.26 -12.73 9.48
CA PRO A 275 -1.30 -12.35 10.43
C PRO A 275 -2.03 -13.59 10.94
N ASP A 276 -2.59 -13.50 12.15
CA ASP A 276 -3.37 -14.58 12.71
C ASP A 276 -4.63 -14.85 11.87
N PHE A 277 -4.84 -16.12 11.53
CA PHE A 277 -5.98 -16.57 10.72
C PHE A 277 -7.17 -16.99 11.59
N ASP A 278 -6.96 -17.23 12.89
CA ASP A 278 -7.99 -17.69 13.83
C ASP A 278 -9.26 -16.79 13.85
N PRO A 279 -9.16 -15.44 13.78
CA PRO A 279 -10.35 -14.58 13.70
C PRO A 279 -11.21 -14.86 12.46
N VAL A 280 -10.58 -15.23 11.33
CA VAL A 280 -11.28 -15.57 10.09
C VAL A 280 -11.98 -16.92 10.23
N ILE A 281 -11.29 -17.91 10.80
CA ILE A 281 -11.85 -19.25 11.08
C ILE A 281 -13.08 -19.11 11.97
N THR A 282 -12.95 -18.39 13.08
CA THR A 282 -13.99 -18.20 14.09
C THR A 282 -15.22 -17.52 13.48
N ALA A 283 -15.02 -16.42 12.77
CA ALA A 283 -16.11 -15.66 12.16
C ALA A 283 -16.86 -16.44 11.06
N LEU A 284 -16.22 -17.42 10.41
CA LEU A 284 -16.86 -18.26 9.41
C LEU A 284 -17.55 -19.50 10.00
N LEU A 285 -16.91 -20.17 10.97
CA LEU A 285 -17.39 -21.45 11.51
C LEU A 285 -18.43 -21.27 12.63
N ASP A 286 -18.30 -20.26 13.49
CA ASP A 286 -19.21 -20.07 14.62
C ASP A 286 -20.70 -19.98 14.19
N PRO A 287 -21.07 -19.22 13.14
CA PRO A 287 -22.46 -19.19 12.68
C PRO A 287 -22.96 -20.55 12.21
N ILE A 288 -22.10 -21.36 11.58
CA ILE A 288 -22.45 -22.70 11.10
C ILE A 288 -22.71 -23.64 12.30
N VAL A 289 -21.83 -23.60 13.30
CA VAL A 289 -21.96 -24.40 14.52
C VAL A 289 -23.23 -24.02 15.29
N GLN A 290 -23.52 -22.72 15.43
CA GLN A 290 -24.72 -22.21 16.09
C GLN A 290 -26.01 -22.61 15.36
N VAL A 291 -26.02 -22.58 14.03
CA VAL A 291 -27.16 -23.12 13.25
C VAL A 291 -27.33 -24.60 13.48
N HIS A 292 -26.25 -25.39 13.50
CA HIS A 292 -26.35 -26.81 13.77
C HIS A 292 -26.95 -27.11 15.16
N GLN A 293 -26.51 -26.38 16.19
CA GLN A 293 -27.03 -26.53 17.55
C GLN A 293 -28.50 -26.10 17.69
N SER A 294 -28.94 -25.05 16.98
CA SER A 294 -30.33 -24.56 17.04
C SER A 294 -31.32 -25.42 16.26
N VAL A 295 -30.88 -26.02 15.15
CA VAL A 295 -31.69 -26.91 14.31
C VAL A 295 -31.76 -28.33 14.87
N PHE A 296 -30.70 -28.79 15.55
CA PHE A 296 -30.66 -30.07 16.26
C PHE A 296 -30.47 -29.86 17.76
N PRO A 297 -31.47 -29.33 18.47
CA PRO A 297 -31.39 -29.28 19.92
C PRO A 297 -31.29 -30.72 20.42
N LEU A 298 -30.25 -31.02 21.20
CA LEU A 298 -29.90 -32.33 21.76
C LEU A 298 -31.09 -33.17 22.31
N PRO A 299 -32.20 -32.60 22.82
CA PRO A 299 -33.38 -33.40 23.22
C PRO A 299 -34.11 -34.11 22.06
N VAL A 300 -34.06 -33.57 20.83
CA VAL A 300 -34.86 -34.06 19.68
C VAL A 300 -34.23 -35.28 19.01
N LEU A 301 -32.90 -35.42 19.07
CA LEU A 301 -32.19 -36.61 18.59
C LEU A 301 -32.49 -37.83 19.46
N SER A 302 -32.61 -37.66 20.79
CA SER A 302 -33.05 -38.73 21.69
C SER A 302 -34.48 -39.18 21.39
N CYS A 303 -35.38 -38.25 21.08
CA CYS A 303 -36.77 -38.57 20.73
C CYS A 303 -36.93 -39.22 19.35
N LYS A 304 -36.16 -38.81 18.33
CA LYS A 304 -36.22 -39.42 16.99
C LYS A 304 -35.52 -40.78 16.90
N LEU A 305 -34.41 -40.98 17.61
CA LEU A 305 -33.76 -42.31 17.71
C LEU A 305 -34.62 -43.29 18.52
N SER A 306 -35.31 -42.82 19.57
CA SER A 306 -36.29 -43.64 20.29
C SER A 306 -37.48 -44.02 19.38
N ASN A 307 -38.08 -43.07 18.66
CA ASN A 307 -39.22 -43.37 17.77
C ASN A 307 -38.87 -44.25 16.54
N ALA A 308 -37.62 -44.29 16.10
CA ALA A 308 -37.18 -45.20 15.03
C ALA A 308 -36.95 -46.64 15.53
N ALA A 309 -36.53 -46.81 16.80
CA ALA A 309 -36.34 -48.12 17.41
C ALA A 309 -37.67 -48.86 17.68
N TRP A 310 -38.77 -48.13 17.90
CA TRP A 310 -40.09 -48.73 18.15
C TRP A 310 -40.91 -49.09 16.89
N LYS A 311 -40.43 -48.78 15.68
CA LYS A 311 -41.15 -49.07 14.43
C LYS A 311 -40.76 -50.37 13.72
N TYR A 312 -39.82 -51.14 14.28
CA TYR A 312 -39.35 -52.43 13.73
C TYR A 312 -39.54 -53.63 14.67
N GLN A 313 -40.56 -53.58 15.53
CA GLN A 313 -41.09 -54.75 16.22
C GLN A 313 -42.58 -54.84 15.93
N TRP A 314 -42.93 -55.55 14.85
CA TRP A 314 -44.04 -56.49 14.68
C TRP A 314 -43.96 -57.04 13.25
#